data_AF-A0AB36XYZ1-F1
#
_entry.id   AF-A0AB36XYZ1-F1
#
_cell.length_a   1.000
_cell.length_b   1.000
_cell.length_c   1.000
_cell.angle_alpha   90.00
_cell.angle_beta   90.00
_cell.angle_gamma   90.00
#
_symmetry.space_group_name_H-M   'P 1'
#
loop_
_entity.id
_entity.type
_entity.pdbx_description
1 polymer ?
#
loop_
_entity_poly.entity_id
_entity_poly.type
_entity_poly.pdbx_seq_one_letter_code
_entity_poly.pdbx_strand_id
1 'polypeptide(L)'
;MLKCPFMNTPYAPNISHILGALSIYDLENTVEKELRQYNPNNEKDREIIIISYILKDLMYLSYRHRFVLMSALRSVLDKPDFDFAREFESDYDEHITMAWDETEIADPRGFFADIYRLANEVWKDDLQKASLEDQSTW
;
A
#
# COMPACT_ATOMS: atom_id res chain seq x y z
N MET A 1 -12.40 8.02 -17.05
CA MET A 1 -11.18 7.73 -16.27
C MET A 1 -11.56 7.89 -14.81
N LEU A 2 -11.15 6.94 -13.95
CA LEU A 2 -11.38 7.07 -12.51
C LEU A 2 -10.85 8.43 -12.02
N LYS A 3 -11.55 9.04 -11.06
CA LYS A 3 -11.15 10.30 -10.44
C LYS A 3 -10.62 10.03 -9.06
N CYS A 4 -9.61 10.79 -8.63
CA CYS A 4 -9.14 10.71 -7.25
C CYS A 4 -10.31 10.87 -6.28
N PRO A 5 -10.39 10.04 -5.22
CA PRO A 5 -11.35 10.27 -4.15
C PRO A 5 -11.22 11.71 -3.66
N PHE A 6 -12.35 12.39 -3.44
CA PHE A 6 -12.42 13.75 -2.90
C PHE A 6 -11.85 14.86 -3.81
N MET A 7 -11.37 14.54 -5.01
CA MET A 7 -10.85 15.50 -6.00
C MET A 7 -11.45 15.27 -7.39
N ASN A 8 -11.57 16.33 -8.19
CA ASN A 8 -12.07 16.24 -9.57
C ASN A 8 -10.94 16.03 -10.60
N THR A 9 -9.89 15.32 -10.21
CA THR A 9 -8.69 15.07 -11.03
C THR A 9 -8.59 13.60 -11.42
N PRO A 10 -7.95 13.28 -12.56
CA PRO A 10 -7.61 11.92 -12.94
C PRO A 10 -6.93 11.12 -11.81
N TYR A 11 -7.37 9.89 -11.59
CA TYR A 11 -6.72 8.97 -10.67
C TYR A 11 -5.50 8.34 -11.35
N ALA A 12 -4.32 8.68 -10.86
CA ALA A 12 -3.06 8.03 -11.20
C ALA A 12 -2.57 7.25 -9.97
N PRO A 13 -2.56 5.90 -10.00
CA PRO A 13 -2.11 5.11 -8.86
C PRO A 13 -0.60 5.31 -8.65
N ASN A 14 -0.21 5.63 -7.43
CA ASN A 14 1.18 5.57 -6.97
C ASN A 14 1.28 4.48 -5.89
N ILE A 15 2.29 3.62 -5.99
CA ILE A 15 2.48 2.54 -5.00
C ILE A 15 2.93 3.08 -3.65
N SER A 16 3.54 4.27 -3.58
CA SER A 16 3.89 4.92 -2.31
C SER A 16 2.66 5.14 -1.42
N HIS A 17 1.50 5.43 -2.03
CA HIS A 17 0.23 5.62 -1.32
C HIS A 17 -0.23 4.36 -0.58
N ILE A 18 0.25 3.17 -0.97
CA ILE A 18 -0.04 1.92 -0.26
C ILE A 18 0.50 1.98 1.18
N LEU A 19 1.65 2.60 1.37
CA LEU A 19 2.29 2.69 2.68
C LEU A 19 1.81 3.90 3.49
N GLY A 20 0.77 4.62 3.03
CA GLY A 20 0.24 5.80 3.72
C GLY A 20 -0.13 5.53 5.19
N ALA A 21 -0.67 4.34 5.50
CA ALA A 21 -1.01 3.91 6.85
C ALA A 21 0.22 3.71 7.78
N LEU A 22 1.42 3.64 7.20
CA LEU A 22 2.69 3.49 7.92
C LEU A 22 3.44 4.83 8.07
N SER A 23 2.93 5.91 7.47
CA SER A 23 3.46 7.25 7.69
C SER A 23 2.96 7.77 9.04
N ILE A 24 3.89 8.13 9.92
CA ILE A 24 3.67 8.53 11.31
C ILE A 24 3.91 10.02 11.54
N TYR A 25 4.10 10.82 10.48
CA TYR A 25 4.29 12.26 10.61
C TYR A 25 3.10 12.90 11.35
N ASP A 26 3.40 13.55 12.49
CA ASP A 26 2.42 14.16 13.43
C ASP A 26 1.50 13.17 14.18
N LEU A 27 1.76 11.85 14.08
CA LEU A 27 1.01 10.76 14.74
C LEU A 27 1.86 9.92 15.71
N GLU A 28 3.08 10.37 16.01
CA GLU A 28 4.17 9.71 16.76
C GLU A 28 3.73 9.13 18.13
N ASN A 29 2.66 9.64 18.75
CA ASN A 29 2.33 9.23 20.12
C ASN A 29 1.39 8.00 20.23
N THR A 30 0.63 7.66 19.17
CA THR A 30 -0.40 6.60 19.23
C THR A 30 -0.20 5.55 18.15
N VAL A 31 -0.15 5.96 16.88
CA VAL A 31 -0.03 5.01 15.74
C VAL A 31 1.36 4.39 15.71
N GLU A 32 2.40 5.17 16.00
CA GLU A 32 3.77 4.65 16.09
C GLU A 32 3.88 3.56 17.17
N LYS A 33 3.35 3.80 18.38
CA LYS A 33 3.42 2.81 19.47
C LYS A 33 2.67 1.52 19.13
N GLU A 34 1.56 1.63 18.42
CA GLU A 34 0.83 0.46 17.94
C GLU A 34 1.56 -0.29 16.84
N LEU A 35 2.22 0.40 15.90
CA LEU A 35 2.98 -0.25 14.84
C LEU A 35 4.27 -0.89 15.37
N ARG A 36 5.02 -0.17 16.24
CA ARG A 36 6.30 -0.61 16.82
C ARG A 36 6.20 -1.87 17.71
N GLN A 37 5.00 -2.34 18.04
CA GLN A 37 4.82 -3.64 18.72
C GLN A 37 5.04 -4.84 17.79
N TYR A 38 5.00 -4.61 16.47
CA TYR A 38 5.15 -5.63 15.44
C TYR A 38 6.55 -5.58 14.82
N ASN A 39 7.04 -6.73 14.37
CA ASN A 39 8.27 -6.82 13.57
C ASN A 39 7.93 -6.98 12.08
N PRO A 40 8.23 -6.01 11.19
CA PRO A 40 7.89 -6.08 9.77
C PRO A 40 8.63 -7.22 9.03
N ASN A 41 9.72 -7.72 9.62
CA ASN A 41 10.49 -8.83 9.08
C ASN A 41 9.98 -10.20 9.55
N ASN A 42 9.12 -10.25 10.57
CA ASN A 42 8.42 -11.47 10.96
C ASN A 42 7.17 -11.65 10.09
N GLU A 43 7.00 -12.82 9.50
CA GLU A 43 5.91 -13.11 8.55
C GLU A 43 4.51 -12.90 9.15
N LYS A 44 4.28 -13.34 10.39
CA LYS A 44 2.97 -13.22 11.05
C LYS A 44 2.64 -11.78 11.41
N ASP A 45 3.63 -11.08 11.94
CA ASP A 45 3.49 -9.67 12.28
C ASP A 45 3.29 -8.83 11.01
N ARG A 46 4.01 -9.13 9.93
CA ARG A 46 3.84 -8.49 8.63
C ARG A 46 2.43 -8.70 8.07
N GLU A 47 1.87 -9.90 8.17
CA GLU A 47 0.48 -10.15 7.78
C GLU A 47 -0.50 -9.28 8.58
N ILE A 48 -0.29 -9.15 9.89
CA ILE A 48 -1.11 -8.29 10.75
C ILE A 48 -0.98 -6.83 10.32
N ILE A 49 0.24 -6.34 10.09
CA ILE A 49 0.52 -4.98 9.62
C ILE A 49 -0.25 -4.72 8.31
N ILE A 50 -0.13 -5.63 7.35
CA ILE A 50 -0.74 -5.47 6.03
C ILE A 50 -2.27 -5.46 6.14
N ILE A 51 -2.88 -6.45 6.79
CA ILE A 51 -4.35 -6.56 6.82
C ILE A 51 -4.97 -5.45 7.69
N SER A 52 -4.42 -5.23 8.87
CA SER A 52 -5.06 -4.42 9.91
C SER A 52 -4.82 -2.93 9.73
N TYR A 53 -3.74 -2.55 9.05
CA TYR A 53 -3.36 -1.15 8.85
C TYR A 53 -3.43 -0.79 7.37
N ILE A 54 -2.61 -1.40 6.51
CA ILE A 54 -2.50 -1.01 5.10
C ILE A 54 -3.81 -1.23 4.33
N LEU A 55 -4.32 -2.46 4.30
CA LEU A 55 -5.55 -2.77 3.56
C LEU A 55 -6.76 -2.08 4.17
N LYS A 56 -6.80 -1.97 5.51
CA LYS A 56 -7.88 -1.27 6.20
C LYS A 56 -7.90 0.22 5.83
N ASP A 57 -6.76 0.88 5.77
CA ASP A 57 -6.65 2.28 5.37
C ASP A 57 -7.16 2.47 3.94
N LEU A 58 -6.76 1.61 3.00
CA LEU A 58 -7.18 1.65 1.60
C LEU A 58 -8.68 1.37 1.36
N MET A 59 -9.48 1.12 2.40
CA MET A 59 -10.93 0.92 2.27
C MET A 59 -11.70 2.19 1.90
N TYR A 60 -11.11 3.39 2.01
CA TYR A 60 -11.71 4.61 1.47
C TYR A 60 -11.80 4.60 -0.08
N LEU A 61 -10.95 3.78 -0.74
CA LEU A 61 -11.01 3.57 -2.18
C LEU A 61 -12.21 2.70 -2.54
N SER A 62 -12.82 2.94 -3.71
CA SER A 62 -13.80 1.98 -4.25
C SER A 62 -13.09 0.73 -4.80
N TYR A 63 -13.83 -0.36 -4.98
CA TYR A 63 -13.29 -1.61 -5.54
C TYR A 63 -12.56 -1.41 -6.89
N ARG A 64 -13.03 -0.50 -7.76
CA ARG A 64 -12.36 -0.13 -9.03
C ARG A 64 -11.01 0.55 -8.79
N HIS A 65 -10.92 1.45 -7.82
CA HIS A 65 -9.66 2.11 -7.49
C HIS A 65 -8.65 1.12 -6.90
N ARG A 66 -9.11 0.24 -6.00
CA ARG A 66 -8.28 -0.85 -5.46
C ARG A 66 -7.77 -1.77 -6.57
N PHE A 67 -8.61 -2.11 -7.55
CA PHE A 67 -8.20 -2.89 -8.71
C PHE A 67 -7.11 -2.21 -9.54
N VAL A 68 -7.26 -0.92 -9.84
CA VAL A 68 -6.25 -0.14 -10.55
C VAL A 68 -4.94 -0.06 -9.75
N LEU A 69 -5.02 0.13 -8.42
CA LEU A 69 -3.85 0.17 -7.54
C LEU A 69 -3.11 -1.18 -7.51
N MET A 70 -3.83 -2.29 -7.37
CA MET A 70 -3.22 -3.63 -7.39
C MET A 70 -2.65 -4.00 -8.75
N SER A 71 -3.25 -3.50 -9.84
CA SER A 71 -2.71 -3.67 -11.20
C SER A 71 -1.40 -2.89 -11.38
N ALA A 72 -1.33 -1.66 -10.85
CA ALA A 72 -0.11 -0.86 -10.85
C ALA A 72 1.00 -1.54 -10.01
N LEU A 73 0.66 -2.00 -8.81
CA LEU A 73 1.59 -2.74 -7.95
C LEU A 73 2.12 -3.98 -8.66
N ARG A 74 1.26 -4.77 -9.31
CA ARG A 74 1.68 -5.94 -10.08
C ARG A 74 2.67 -5.57 -11.18
N SER A 75 2.37 -4.52 -11.94
CA SER A 75 3.25 -4.05 -13.02
C SER A 75 4.63 -3.62 -12.50
N VAL A 76 4.71 -3.07 -11.30
CA VAL A 76 5.99 -2.71 -10.67
C VAL A 76 6.72 -3.94 -10.11
N LEU A 77 6.00 -4.88 -9.50
CA LEU A 77 6.56 -6.16 -9.04
C LEU A 77 7.19 -6.97 -10.19
N ASP A 78 6.60 -6.92 -11.39
CA ASP A 78 7.13 -7.60 -12.58
C ASP A 78 8.43 -6.96 -13.12
N LYS A 79 8.82 -5.75 -12.65
CA LYS A 79 10.09 -5.10 -13.01
C LYS A 79 11.19 -5.55 -12.03
N PRO A 80 12.22 -6.29 -12.46
CA PRO A 80 13.25 -6.81 -11.55
C PRO A 80 14.11 -5.71 -10.92
N ASP A 81 14.36 -4.62 -11.65
CA ASP A 81 15.26 -3.54 -11.22
C ASP A 81 14.54 -2.40 -10.47
N PHE A 82 13.24 -2.56 -10.17
CA PHE A 82 12.55 -1.59 -9.36
C PHE A 82 13.03 -1.65 -7.90
N ASP A 83 13.42 -0.50 -7.38
CA ASP A 83 13.95 -0.33 -6.03
C ASP A 83 12.81 -0.01 -5.04
N PHE A 84 12.30 -1.05 -4.39
CA PHE A 84 11.24 -0.93 -3.39
C PHE A 84 11.72 -0.36 -2.05
N ALA A 85 13.03 -0.31 -1.78
CA ALA A 85 13.55 0.24 -0.54
C ALA A 85 13.22 1.73 -0.42
N ARG A 86 13.28 2.44 -1.55
CA ARG A 86 12.96 3.87 -1.66
C ARG A 86 11.55 4.25 -1.20
N GLU A 87 10.62 3.32 -1.25
CA GLU A 87 9.24 3.57 -0.79
C GLU A 87 9.13 3.64 0.74
N PHE A 88 10.14 3.16 1.47
CA PHE A 88 10.26 3.22 2.93
C PHE A 88 11.15 4.37 3.42
N GLU A 89 11.79 5.11 2.51
CA GLU A 89 12.60 6.27 2.87
C GLU A 89 11.70 7.35 3.49
N SER A 90 12.14 7.91 4.62
CA SER A 90 11.50 9.09 5.19
C SER A 90 11.98 10.34 4.44
N ASP A 91 11.04 11.20 4.04
CA ASP A 91 11.32 12.47 3.39
C ASP A 91 10.91 13.61 4.31
N TYR A 92 11.89 14.21 4.99
CA TYR A 92 11.64 15.31 5.93
C TYR A 92 11.24 16.62 5.24
N ASP A 93 11.60 16.82 3.98
CA ASP A 93 11.20 17.98 3.18
C ASP A 93 9.74 17.86 2.73
N GLU A 94 9.27 16.63 2.49
CA GLU A 94 7.87 16.30 2.17
C GLU A 94 7.02 15.90 3.39
N HIS A 95 7.58 15.99 4.60
CA HIS A 95 6.89 15.64 5.85
C HIS A 95 6.38 14.19 5.89
N ILE A 96 7.23 13.27 5.44
CA ILE A 96 7.00 11.83 5.45
C ILE A 96 7.97 11.22 6.48
N THR A 97 7.43 10.63 7.53
CA THR A 97 8.21 9.82 8.49
C THR A 97 7.60 8.43 8.50
N MET A 98 8.38 7.40 8.19
CA MET A 98 7.89 6.02 8.16
C MET A 98 8.05 5.34 9.52
N ALA A 99 7.11 4.46 9.88
CA ALA A 99 7.19 3.66 11.11
C ALA A 99 8.41 2.73 11.13
N TRP A 100 8.86 2.30 9.96
CA TRP A 100 10.10 1.59 9.72
C TRP A 100 10.75 2.16 8.47
N ASP A 101 12.00 2.57 8.58
CA ASP A 101 12.76 3.08 7.43
C ASP A 101 13.29 1.95 6.54
N GLU A 102 13.91 2.32 5.42
CA GLU A 102 14.45 1.39 4.43
C GLU A 102 15.52 0.44 4.99
N THR A 103 16.17 0.79 6.10
CA THR A 103 17.17 -0.04 6.77
C THR A 103 16.56 -1.05 7.74
N GLU A 104 15.33 -0.79 8.21
CA GLU A 104 14.56 -1.65 9.10
C GLU A 104 13.77 -2.74 8.36
N ILE A 105 13.63 -2.63 7.03
CA ILE A 105 12.93 -3.60 6.16
C ILE A 105 13.93 -4.49 5.40
N ALA A 106 14.03 -5.76 5.77
CA ALA A 106 15.01 -6.68 5.21
C ALA A 106 14.72 -7.10 3.76
N ASP A 107 13.43 -7.17 3.38
CA ASP A 107 12.99 -7.50 2.02
C ASP A 107 11.84 -6.58 1.59
N PRO A 108 12.14 -5.35 1.13
CA PRO A 108 11.11 -4.39 0.70
C PRO A 108 10.24 -4.93 -0.43
N ARG A 109 10.85 -5.62 -1.41
CA ARG A 109 10.10 -6.25 -2.51
C ARG A 109 9.17 -7.34 -2.00
N GLY A 110 9.66 -8.21 -1.13
CA GLY A 110 8.85 -9.25 -0.48
C GLY A 110 7.69 -8.66 0.33
N PHE A 111 7.89 -7.54 1.02
CA PHE A 111 6.84 -6.83 1.73
C PHE A 111 5.71 -6.40 0.77
N PHE A 112 6.05 -5.76 -0.34
CA PHE A 112 5.08 -5.37 -1.37
C PHE A 112 4.42 -6.58 -2.07
N ALA A 113 5.16 -7.68 -2.26
CA ALA A 113 4.61 -8.92 -2.79
C ALA A 113 3.57 -9.53 -1.84
N ASP A 114 3.82 -9.50 -0.53
CA ASP A 114 2.86 -9.91 0.49
C ASP A 114 1.62 -9.00 0.51
N ILE A 115 1.79 -7.67 0.34
CA ILE A 115 0.64 -6.77 0.19
C ILE A 115 -0.22 -7.18 -1.00
N TYR A 116 0.40 -7.41 -2.16
CA TYR A 116 -0.32 -7.82 -3.35
C TYR A 116 -1.06 -9.14 -3.13
N ARG A 117 -0.39 -10.15 -2.56
CA ARG A 117 -0.98 -11.46 -2.26
C ARG A 117 -2.18 -11.33 -1.32
N LEU A 118 -2.00 -10.69 -0.16
CA LEU A 118 -3.03 -10.53 0.86
C LEU A 118 -4.21 -9.67 0.37
N ALA A 119 -3.96 -8.63 -0.42
CA ALA A 119 -5.01 -7.84 -1.05
C ALA A 119 -5.87 -8.70 -2.00
N ASN A 120 -5.26 -9.60 -2.78
CA ASN A 120 -5.98 -10.51 -3.66
C ASN A 120 -6.75 -11.60 -2.92
N GLU A 121 -6.35 -11.94 -1.70
CA GLU A 121 -7.08 -12.86 -0.83
C GLU A 121 -8.26 -12.15 -0.13
N VAL A 122 -7.99 -11.01 0.52
CA VAL A 122 -8.97 -10.25 1.32
C VAL A 122 -10.02 -9.55 0.46
N TRP A 123 -9.63 -8.99 -0.69
CA TRP A 123 -10.54 -8.29 -1.61
C TRP A 123 -10.91 -9.11 -2.84
N LYS A 124 -10.80 -10.44 -2.75
CA LYS A 124 -10.98 -11.35 -3.89
C LYS A 124 -12.24 -11.04 -4.72
N ASP A 125 -13.39 -10.96 -4.07
CA ASP A 125 -14.69 -10.76 -4.75
C ASP A 125 -14.78 -9.39 -5.42
N ASP A 126 -14.25 -8.35 -4.75
CA ASP A 126 -14.20 -6.98 -5.25
C ASP A 126 -13.29 -6.85 -6.49
N LEU A 127 -12.09 -7.44 -6.42
CA LEU A 127 -11.12 -7.42 -7.51
C LEU A 127 -11.60 -8.29 -8.68
N GLN A 128 -12.24 -9.43 -8.41
CA GLN A 128 -12.86 -10.25 -9.43
C GLN A 128 -14.02 -9.51 -10.11
N LYS A 129 -14.84 -8.79 -9.36
CA LYS A 129 -15.90 -7.96 -9.95
C LYS A 129 -15.31 -6.90 -10.87
N ALA A 130 -14.30 -6.15 -10.42
CA ALA A 130 -13.64 -5.12 -11.22
C ALA A 130 -12.97 -5.68 -12.49
N SER A 131 -12.41 -6.89 -12.43
CA SER A 131 -11.74 -7.50 -13.58
C SER A 131 -12.69 -7.89 -14.71
N LEU A 132 -13.97 -8.12 -14.40
CA LEU A 132 -15.02 -8.47 -15.36
C LEU A 132 -15.68 -7.26 -16.02
N GLU A 133 -15.42 -6.05 -15.53
CA GLU A 133 -15.95 -4.81 -16.09
C GLU A 133 -15.10 -4.31 -17.25
N ASP A 134 -15.66 -3.46 -18.12
CA ASP A 134 -14.90 -2.74 -19.14
C ASP A 134 -14.16 -1.55 -18.51
N GLN A 135 -12.86 -1.71 -18.24
CA GLN A 135 -12.05 -0.68 -17.59
C GLN A 135 -11.90 0.60 -18.43
N SER A 136 -12.16 0.56 -19.74
CA SER A 136 -12.11 1.75 -20.59
C SER A 136 -13.27 2.73 -20.32
N THR A 137 -14.34 2.24 -19.68
CA THR A 137 -15.55 3.02 -19.35
C THR A 137 -15.49 3.68 -17.98
N TRP A 138 -14.49 3.30 -17.16
CA TRP A 138 -14.24 3.91 -15.85
C TRP A 138 -13.72 5.33 -16.01
#